data_AF-A0A4W3ISS8-F1
#
_entry.id   AF-A0A4W3ISS8-F1
#
_cell.length_a   1.000
_cell.length_b   1.000
_cell.length_c   1.000
_cell.angle_alpha   90.00
_cell.angle_beta   90.00
_cell.angle_gamma   90.00
#
_symmetry.space_group_name_H-M   'P 1'
#
loop_
_entity.id
_entity.type
_entity.pdbx_description
1 polymer ?
#
loop_
_entity_poly.entity_id
_entity_poly.type
_entity_poly.pdbx_seq_one_letter_code
_entity_poly.pdbx_strand_id
1 'polypeptide(L)'
;MGGGGGAAPANGRRGRSCTGQWEEGAELCRPMGGGGGAAPANGRRGQGSTDGWLGKRIHMGSPLNESHQRFLQTMMSQGILEGSEVKSLHRHCCGTHQGHHTPENLEEFIQAINGQLRPLFMEIRKGMSEEDGRQYCALVNLAETEITRMAFDYTETELELFKKTMDLVMESENGMASSTDILNLADQLEPKKMKKKEVEQVLQRFVQEQWLCEREGEYILSTRCIMELEQYIRNMYQELVKECNICHNIAIQGQMCESCGVKIHYPCVARYFQGRSEPCCPSCNQFWPHEIPEIQTATLSMPPPATTQRAKRRHRE
;
A
#
# COMPACT_ATOMS: atom_id res chain seq x y z
N MET A 1 24.37 -4.36 67.86
CA MET A 1 25.53 -4.50 66.95
C MET A 1 25.12 -3.94 65.60
N GLY A 2 25.81 -2.86 65.16
CA GLY A 2 25.84 -2.24 63.81
C GLY A 2 24.51 -1.88 63.11
N GLY A 3 24.17 -0.65 62.71
CA GLY A 3 24.94 0.57 62.50
C GLY A 3 25.00 0.96 61.00
N GLY A 4 24.40 2.11 60.65
CA GLY A 4 24.59 2.86 59.40
C GLY A 4 23.48 2.67 58.34
N GLY A 5 22.82 3.68 57.76
CA GLY A 5 23.07 5.12 57.71
C GLY A 5 23.42 5.59 56.28
N GLY A 6 22.64 6.52 55.72
CA GLY A 6 22.98 7.37 54.56
C GLY A 6 22.38 6.89 53.22
N ALA A 7 21.43 7.58 52.59
CA ALA A 7 21.45 8.91 51.97
C ALA A 7 21.55 8.80 50.43
N ALA A 8 20.65 9.51 49.76
CA ALA A 8 20.63 9.72 48.31
C ALA A 8 21.90 10.44 47.82
N PRO A 9 22.10 10.46 46.49
CA PRO A 9 22.12 11.75 45.84
C PRO A 9 21.23 11.83 44.60
N ALA A 10 20.76 13.06 44.38
CA ALA A 10 20.19 13.54 43.15
C ALA A 10 21.28 13.81 42.09
N ASN A 11 20.81 13.94 40.84
CA ASN A 11 21.16 15.00 39.88
C ASN A 11 21.74 14.51 38.54
N GLY A 12 21.26 15.11 37.44
CA GLY A 12 22.03 15.17 36.18
C GLY A 12 21.29 14.84 34.88
N ARG A 13 20.46 15.78 34.40
CA ARG A 13 19.91 15.84 33.04
C ARG A 13 21.00 15.81 31.94
N ARG A 14 20.63 15.28 30.76
CA ARG A 14 20.82 15.81 29.38
C ARG A 14 20.14 14.78 28.44
N GLY A 15 19.05 15.05 27.73
CA GLY A 15 18.71 16.26 27.00
C GLY A 15 19.46 16.28 25.66
N ARG A 16 18.95 15.58 24.64
CA ARG A 16 19.27 15.87 23.23
C ARG A 16 17.96 16.02 22.48
N SER A 17 17.56 17.27 22.33
CA SER A 17 16.62 17.75 21.33
C SER A 17 17.28 17.66 19.96
N CYS A 18 16.68 16.91 19.03
CA CYS A 18 17.00 17.04 17.61
C CYS A 18 16.12 18.15 17.02
N THR A 19 16.53 19.40 17.23
CA THR A 19 16.08 20.54 16.42
C THR A 19 17.11 20.70 15.31
N GLY A 20 16.82 20.15 14.13
CA GLY A 20 17.61 20.36 12.91
C GLY A 20 16.84 21.32 12.00
N GLN A 21 17.24 22.58 12.02
CA GLN A 21 16.76 23.62 11.13
C GLN A 21 17.16 23.33 9.69
N TRP A 22 16.25 23.70 8.79
CA TRP A 22 16.43 23.85 7.36
C TRP A 22 17.42 24.99 7.07
N GLU A 23 18.49 24.72 6.34
CA GLU A 23 19.30 25.74 5.68
C GLU A 23 19.58 25.35 4.23
N GLU A 24 19.19 26.25 3.32
CA GLU A 24 19.56 26.30 1.90
C GLU A 24 21.07 26.55 1.75
N GLY A 25 21.70 25.91 0.77
CA GLY A 25 23.12 26.17 0.47
C GLY A 25 23.58 25.50 -0.82
N ALA A 26 23.44 26.20 -1.94
CA ALA A 26 24.09 25.88 -3.20
C ALA A 26 25.57 26.32 -3.17
N GLU A 27 26.52 25.41 -3.43
CA GLU A 27 27.89 25.73 -3.88
C GLU A 27 28.56 24.42 -4.39
N LEU A 28 28.67 24.22 -5.70
CA LEU A 28 29.87 24.47 -6.51
C LEU A 28 31.16 23.85 -5.91
N CYS A 29 31.55 22.69 -6.44
CA CYS A 29 32.94 22.22 -6.40
C CYS A 29 33.38 21.74 -7.79
N ARG A 30 34.22 22.56 -8.43
CA ARG A 30 35.14 22.16 -9.52
C ARG A 30 36.32 21.39 -8.93
N PRO A 31 37.06 20.66 -9.78
CA PRO A 31 38.51 20.94 -9.85
C PRO A 31 39.00 21.19 -11.28
N MET A 32 39.93 22.14 -11.38
CA MET A 32 40.93 22.28 -12.44
C MET A 32 41.85 21.05 -12.43
N GLY A 33 42.53 20.59 -13.49
CA GLY A 33 42.85 21.08 -14.81
C GLY A 33 44.13 20.34 -15.27
N GLY A 34 44.38 20.24 -16.58
CA GLY A 34 45.71 19.99 -17.12
C GLY A 34 45.83 18.93 -18.22
N GLY A 35 46.37 19.35 -19.38
CA GLY A 35 47.05 18.47 -20.34
C GLY A 35 46.54 18.58 -21.78
N GLY A 36 47.27 19.34 -22.62
CA GLY A 36 46.91 19.63 -24.01
C GLY A 36 47.33 18.56 -25.04
N GLY A 37 46.96 18.77 -26.30
CA GLY A 37 47.41 17.93 -27.40
C GLY A 37 46.61 18.03 -28.71
N ALA A 38 46.95 19.02 -29.53
CA ALA A 38 46.95 19.06 -31.01
C ALA A 38 45.73 18.57 -31.83
N ALA A 39 45.18 19.51 -32.61
CA ALA A 39 44.44 19.26 -33.84
C ALA A 39 45.41 18.93 -35.02
N PRO A 40 44.88 18.41 -36.14
CA PRO A 40 44.92 19.28 -37.32
C PRO A 40 43.59 19.36 -38.07
N ALA A 41 43.41 20.53 -38.69
CA ALA A 41 42.31 20.88 -39.55
C ALA A 41 42.43 20.20 -40.93
N ASN A 42 41.29 19.84 -41.51
CA ASN A 42 41.12 19.95 -42.95
C ASN A 42 39.66 20.26 -43.28
N GLY A 43 39.41 21.45 -43.81
CA GLY A 43 38.09 21.88 -44.24
C GLY A 43 37.78 21.39 -45.66
N ARG A 44 36.51 21.10 -45.92
CA ARG A 44 35.89 21.27 -47.25
C ARG A 44 34.39 21.54 -47.10
N ARG A 45 33.92 22.40 -47.99
CA ARG A 45 32.65 23.13 -48.01
C ARG A 45 31.44 22.23 -48.25
N GLY A 46 30.38 22.52 -47.51
CA GLY A 46 29.04 22.85 -48.00
C GLY A 46 28.36 21.95 -49.03
N GLN A 47 27.26 21.32 -48.60
CA GLN A 47 25.97 21.39 -49.27
C GLN A 47 24.86 20.99 -48.28
N GLY A 48 23.80 21.79 -48.25
CA GLY A 48 22.68 21.62 -47.34
C GLY A 48 21.81 20.42 -47.69
N SER A 49 21.23 19.82 -46.67
CA SER A 49 20.02 19.02 -46.78
C SER A 49 19.32 19.10 -45.42
N THR A 50 18.35 20.01 -45.34
CA THR A 50 17.27 19.91 -44.35
C THR A 50 16.51 18.65 -44.67
N ASP A 51 16.60 17.63 -43.82
CA ASP A 51 15.60 16.58 -43.60
C ASP A 51 16.22 15.46 -42.76
N GLY A 52 15.57 15.07 -41.66
CA GLY A 52 15.94 13.85 -40.93
C GLY A 52 16.16 13.96 -39.44
N TRP A 53 15.47 14.85 -38.72
CA TRP A 53 15.15 14.56 -37.32
C TRP A 53 13.96 13.59 -37.30
N LEU A 54 14.22 12.32 -37.63
CA LEU A 54 13.35 11.24 -37.16
C LEU A 54 13.49 11.22 -35.63
N GLY A 55 12.62 11.97 -34.98
CA GLY A 55 12.31 11.78 -33.58
C GLY A 55 12.07 10.29 -33.36
N LYS A 56 12.91 9.67 -32.53
CA LYS A 56 12.57 8.40 -31.91
C LYS A 56 11.18 8.60 -31.31
N ARG A 57 10.17 8.01 -31.95
CA ARG A 57 8.86 7.83 -31.35
C ARG A 57 9.12 7.16 -30.01
N ILE A 58 9.01 7.94 -28.95
CA ILE A 58 8.64 7.41 -27.65
C ILE A 58 7.42 6.52 -27.94
N HIS A 59 7.47 5.25 -27.54
CA HIS A 59 6.32 4.36 -27.58
C HIS A 59 5.20 5.05 -26.78
N MET A 60 4.36 5.83 -27.46
CA MET A 60 3.09 6.28 -26.88
C MET A 60 2.29 4.99 -26.74
N GLY A 61 2.08 4.58 -25.48
CA GLY A 61 1.12 3.53 -25.18
C GLY A 61 -0.21 3.82 -25.89
N SER A 62 -0.95 2.75 -26.22
CA SER A 62 -2.24 2.86 -26.89
C SER A 62 -3.08 3.99 -26.28
N PRO A 63 -3.69 4.87 -27.10
CA PRO A 63 -4.43 6.00 -26.59
C PRO A 63 -5.59 5.53 -25.71
N LEU A 64 -5.76 6.16 -24.54
CA LEU A 64 -6.88 5.87 -23.66
C LEU A 64 -8.18 6.24 -24.36
N ASN A 65 -9.07 5.27 -24.49
CA ASN A 65 -10.46 5.52 -24.92
C ASN A 65 -11.34 5.97 -23.73
N GLU A 66 -12.59 6.33 -24.03
CA GLU A 66 -13.58 6.77 -23.04
C GLU A 66 -13.85 5.72 -21.95
N SER A 67 -13.79 4.42 -22.28
CA SER A 67 -13.94 3.35 -21.28
C SER A 67 -12.85 3.40 -20.21
N HIS A 68 -11.59 3.64 -20.59
CA HIS A 68 -10.49 3.79 -19.62
C HIS A 68 -10.67 5.04 -18.76
N GLN A 69 -11.10 6.15 -19.36
CA GLN A 69 -11.34 7.40 -18.64
C GLN A 69 -12.48 7.25 -17.61
N ARG A 70 -13.59 6.62 -18.00
CA ARG A 70 -14.71 6.36 -17.09
C ARG A 70 -14.31 5.42 -15.97
N PHE A 71 -13.54 4.37 -16.28
CA PHE A 71 -13.02 3.44 -15.29
C PHE A 71 -12.16 4.18 -14.24
N LEU A 72 -11.24 5.05 -14.69
CA LEU A 72 -10.42 5.87 -13.80
C LEU A 72 -11.24 6.84 -12.95
N GLN A 73 -12.22 7.53 -13.53
CA GLN A 73 -13.11 8.43 -12.79
C GLN A 73 -13.84 7.70 -11.67
N THR A 74 -14.34 6.48 -11.93
CA THR A 74 -14.98 5.67 -10.90
C THR A 74 -13.99 5.22 -9.83
N MET A 75 -12.78 4.76 -10.21
CA MET A 75 -11.72 4.41 -9.25
C MET A 75 -11.36 5.57 -8.32
N MET A 76 -11.21 6.79 -8.86
CA MET A 76 -10.90 7.99 -8.07
C MET A 76 -12.00 8.32 -7.06
N SER A 77 -13.27 8.13 -7.44
CA SER A 77 -14.41 8.42 -6.57
C SER A 77 -14.59 7.42 -5.42
N GLN A 78 -14.22 6.16 -5.63
CA GLN A 78 -14.40 5.08 -4.65
C GLN A 78 -13.14 4.86 -3.78
N GLY A 79 -11.96 5.27 -4.25
CA GLY A 79 -10.68 5.10 -3.56
C GLY A 79 -10.10 3.69 -3.66
N ILE A 80 -10.88 2.67 -3.27
CA ILE A 80 -10.52 1.25 -3.33
C ILE A 80 -11.72 0.42 -3.80
N LEU A 81 -11.49 -0.62 -4.60
CA LEU A 81 -12.52 -1.54 -5.08
C LEU A 81 -12.11 -2.99 -4.88
N GLU A 82 -13.05 -3.84 -4.47
CA GLU A 82 -12.84 -5.29 -4.40
C GLU A 82 -12.68 -5.87 -5.82
N GLY A 83 -11.91 -6.95 -5.99
CA GLY A 83 -11.64 -7.55 -7.30
C GLY A 83 -12.89 -7.99 -8.07
N SER A 84 -13.98 -8.32 -7.38
CA SER A 84 -15.29 -8.61 -7.99
C SER A 84 -15.94 -7.35 -8.57
N GLU A 85 -15.84 -6.22 -7.87
CA GLU A 85 -16.33 -4.90 -8.29
C GLU A 85 -15.51 -4.34 -9.44
N VAL A 86 -14.18 -4.49 -9.41
CA VAL A 86 -13.28 -4.07 -10.49
C VAL A 86 -13.64 -4.77 -11.81
N LYS A 87 -13.90 -6.08 -11.76
CA LYS A 87 -14.33 -6.86 -12.94
C LYS A 87 -15.70 -6.39 -13.45
N SER A 88 -16.61 -6.06 -12.54
CA SER A 88 -17.94 -5.55 -12.87
C SER A 88 -17.89 -4.16 -13.50
N LEU A 89 -17.04 -3.28 -12.96
CA LEU A 89 -16.78 -1.94 -13.47
C LEU A 89 -16.15 -2.00 -14.87
N HIS A 90 -15.13 -2.84 -15.07
CA HIS A 90 -14.53 -3.05 -16.38
C HIS A 90 -15.57 -3.48 -17.43
N ARG A 91 -16.42 -4.47 -17.09
CA ARG A 91 -17.51 -4.91 -17.96
C ARG A 91 -18.48 -3.77 -18.30
N HIS A 92 -18.83 -2.96 -17.31
CA HIS A 92 -19.72 -1.81 -17.49
C HIS A 92 -19.10 -0.74 -18.41
N CYS A 93 -17.86 -0.33 -18.15
CA CYS A 93 -17.16 0.70 -18.94
C CYS A 93 -16.94 0.26 -20.40
N CYS A 94 -16.60 -1.01 -20.63
CA CYS A 94 -16.41 -1.51 -21.99
C CYS A 94 -17.75 -1.77 -22.71
N GLY A 95 -18.80 -2.17 -21.98
CA GLY A 95 -20.14 -2.42 -22.54
C GLY A 95 -20.82 -1.17 -23.09
N THR A 96 -20.56 -0.02 -22.47
CA THR A 96 -21.17 1.27 -22.84
C THR A 96 -20.59 1.89 -24.13
N HIS A 97 -19.37 1.53 -24.56
CA HIS A 97 -18.62 2.25 -25.61
C HIS A 97 -18.16 1.42 -26.84
N GLN A 98 -18.89 0.37 -27.26
CA GLN A 98 -18.69 -0.36 -28.55
C GLN A 98 -17.21 -0.62 -28.97
N GLY A 99 -16.36 -1.07 -28.05
CA GLY A 99 -15.06 -1.67 -28.39
C GLY A 99 -15.16 -3.20 -28.46
N HIS A 100 -14.47 -3.84 -29.39
CA HIS A 100 -14.38 -5.31 -29.47
C HIS A 100 -14.01 -5.91 -28.11
N HIS A 101 -14.95 -6.66 -27.51
CA HIS A 101 -14.77 -7.29 -26.21
C HIS A 101 -14.13 -8.65 -26.35
N THR A 102 -13.01 -8.86 -25.64
CA THR A 102 -12.80 -10.12 -24.94
C THR A 102 -12.74 -9.81 -23.44
N PRO A 103 -13.57 -10.47 -22.60
CA PRO A 103 -13.51 -10.40 -21.13
C PRO A 103 -12.17 -10.83 -20.52
N GLU A 104 -11.25 -11.28 -21.36
CA GLU A 104 -10.01 -11.97 -21.02
C GLU A 104 -8.87 -11.03 -20.66
N ASN A 105 -9.11 -9.72 -20.60
CA ASN A 105 -8.01 -8.77 -20.62
C ASN A 105 -8.06 -7.58 -19.65
N LEU A 106 -8.65 -7.77 -18.47
CA LEU A 106 -8.60 -6.75 -17.40
C LEU A 106 -7.15 -6.34 -17.07
N GLU A 107 -6.20 -7.27 -17.17
CA GLU A 107 -4.79 -6.98 -16.91
C GLU A 107 -4.19 -6.06 -17.98
N GLU A 108 -4.33 -6.35 -19.29
CA GLU A 108 -3.79 -5.42 -20.29
C GLU A 108 -4.57 -4.09 -20.30
N PHE A 109 -5.87 -4.10 -19.95
CA PHE A 109 -6.65 -2.87 -19.76
C PHE A 109 -6.05 -1.98 -18.65
N ILE A 110 -5.75 -2.57 -17.49
CA ILE A 110 -5.08 -1.86 -16.39
C ILE A 110 -3.65 -1.44 -16.80
N GLN A 111 -2.92 -2.28 -17.54
CA GLN A 111 -1.57 -1.94 -18.01
C GLN A 111 -1.58 -0.78 -19.01
N ALA A 112 -2.57 -0.71 -19.90
CA ALA A 112 -2.75 0.42 -20.82
C ALA A 112 -2.98 1.73 -20.05
N ILE A 113 -3.80 1.69 -19.00
CA ILE A 113 -4.02 2.82 -18.09
C ILE A 113 -2.72 3.20 -17.37
N ASN A 114 -2.05 2.23 -16.74
CA ASN A 114 -0.83 2.46 -15.98
C ASN A 114 0.30 3.01 -16.86
N GLY A 115 0.37 2.63 -18.15
CA GLY A 115 1.31 3.21 -19.11
C GLY A 115 1.18 4.73 -19.25
N GLN A 116 0.00 5.28 -19.03
CA GLN A 116 -0.30 6.72 -19.11
C GLN A 116 -0.26 7.41 -17.75
N LEU A 117 -0.53 6.68 -16.66
CA LEU A 117 -0.47 7.22 -15.30
C LEU A 117 0.94 7.31 -14.73
N ARG A 118 1.86 6.39 -15.10
CA ARG A 118 3.22 6.35 -14.55
C ARG A 118 4.03 7.64 -14.75
N PRO A 119 3.95 8.34 -15.90
CA PRO A 119 4.56 9.67 -16.05
C PRO A 119 4.04 10.72 -15.06
N LEU A 120 2.86 10.50 -14.48
CA LEU A 120 2.25 11.34 -13.44
C LEU A 120 2.52 10.80 -12.03
N PHE A 121 3.43 9.83 -11.88
CA PHE A 121 3.71 9.13 -10.63
C PHE A 121 2.45 8.50 -10.01
N MET A 122 1.53 8.01 -10.83
CA MET A 122 0.37 7.27 -10.36
C MET A 122 0.29 5.90 -11.02
N GLU A 123 -0.31 4.93 -10.34
CA GLU A 123 -0.71 3.68 -10.98
C GLU A 123 -1.85 2.99 -10.24
N ILE A 124 -2.59 2.16 -10.96
CA ILE A 124 -3.55 1.23 -10.37
C ILE A 124 -2.79 0.00 -9.90
N ARG A 125 -2.79 -0.25 -8.60
CA ARG A 125 -2.20 -1.44 -7.99
C ARG A 125 -3.26 -2.41 -7.50
N LYS A 126 -2.87 -3.68 -7.45
CA LYS A 126 -3.58 -4.73 -6.73
C LYS A 126 -2.98 -4.88 -5.34
N GLY A 127 -3.83 -5.07 -4.35
CA GLY A 127 -3.45 -5.36 -2.97
C GLY A 127 -4.31 -6.48 -2.41
N MET A 128 -3.88 -7.02 -1.27
CA MET A 128 -4.61 -8.05 -0.55
C MET A 128 -4.83 -7.58 0.88
N SER A 129 -6.06 -7.76 1.37
CA SER A 129 -6.37 -7.55 2.79
C SER A 129 -5.59 -8.54 3.66
N GLU A 130 -4.91 -8.03 4.67
CA GLU A 130 -4.16 -8.85 5.62
C GLU A 130 -5.08 -9.60 6.60
N GLU A 131 -6.34 -9.18 6.74
CA GLU A 131 -7.35 -9.83 7.59
C GLU A 131 -7.98 -11.06 6.92
N ASP A 132 -8.52 -10.89 5.71
CA ASP A 132 -9.41 -11.89 5.08
C ASP A 132 -8.92 -12.37 3.69
N GLY A 133 -7.80 -11.86 3.22
CA GLY A 133 -7.19 -12.28 1.96
C GLY A 133 -7.93 -11.85 0.70
N ARG A 134 -8.97 -11.01 0.81
CA ARG A 134 -9.67 -10.45 -0.36
C ARG A 134 -8.74 -9.57 -1.18
N GLN A 135 -8.94 -9.60 -2.49
CA GLN A 135 -8.15 -8.84 -3.45
C GLN A 135 -8.82 -7.50 -3.71
N TYR A 136 -8.04 -6.44 -3.69
CA TYR A 136 -8.49 -5.08 -3.95
C TYR A 136 -7.65 -4.43 -5.05
N CYS A 137 -8.21 -3.41 -5.69
CA CYS A 137 -7.47 -2.49 -6.54
C CYS A 137 -7.67 -1.06 -6.06
N ALA A 138 -6.60 -0.27 -6.07
CA ALA A 138 -6.63 1.16 -5.75
C ALA A 138 -5.74 1.94 -6.71
N LEU A 139 -6.07 3.22 -6.92
CA LEU A 139 -5.21 4.17 -7.59
C LEU A 139 -4.24 4.75 -6.55
N VAL A 140 -2.95 4.46 -6.70
CA VAL A 140 -1.90 4.86 -5.75
C VAL A 140 -1.02 5.94 -6.35
N ASN A 141 -0.53 6.84 -5.48
CA ASN A 141 0.52 7.78 -5.81
C ASN A 141 1.87 7.13 -5.50
N LEU A 142 2.79 7.18 -6.46
CA LEU A 142 4.15 6.64 -6.39
C LEU A 142 5.17 7.70 -5.92
N ALA A 143 4.77 8.97 -5.85
CA ALA A 143 5.65 10.02 -5.34
C ALA A 143 5.95 9.78 -3.86
N GLU A 144 7.21 10.00 -3.45
CA GLU A 144 7.69 9.86 -2.08
C GLU A 144 7.22 10.98 -1.13
N THR A 145 6.13 11.67 -1.47
CA THR A 145 5.65 12.83 -0.72
C THR A 145 4.56 12.45 0.27
N GLU A 146 4.66 13.05 1.47
CA GLU A 146 3.80 12.95 2.66
C GLU A 146 2.33 12.65 2.37
N ILE A 147 1.66 11.96 3.29
CA ILE A 147 0.22 11.66 3.45
C ILE A 147 -0.73 12.59 2.65
N THR A 148 -0.67 12.61 1.31
CA THR A 148 -0.96 13.87 0.57
C THR A 148 -2.46 14.07 0.41
N ARG A 149 -3.20 12.97 0.35
CA ARG A 149 -4.66 13.00 0.36
C ARG A 149 -5.18 13.38 1.73
N MET A 150 -4.69 12.76 2.80
CA MET A 150 -5.14 13.12 4.14
C MET A 150 -4.70 14.55 4.50
N ALA A 151 -3.56 15.02 4.02
CA ALA A 151 -3.09 16.38 4.26
C ALA A 151 -4.04 17.46 3.74
N PHE A 152 -4.91 17.11 2.77
CA PHE A 152 -5.95 18.01 2.27
C PHE A 152 -7.26 17.92 3.09
N ASP A 153 -7.59 16.74 3.60
CA ASP A 153 -8.86 16.46 4.26
C ASP A 153 -8.82 16.61 5.80
N TYR A 154 -7.61 16.62 6.39
CA TYR A 154 -7.38 16.61 7.83
C TYR A 154 -6.51 17.79 8.28
N THR A 155 -6.77 18.24 9.51
CA THR A 155 -5.93 19.25 10.18
C THR A 155 -4.57 18.67 10.58
N GLU A 156 -3.58 19.53 10.82
CA GLU A 156 -2.23 19.12 11.24
C GLU A 156 -2.24 18.22 12.49
N THR A 157 -3.07 18.56 13.48
CA THR A 157 -3.24 17.78 14.71
C THR A 157 -3.88 16.41 14.46
N GLU A 158 -4.85 16.32 13.55
CA GLU A 158 -5.48 15.04 13.18
C GLU A 158 -4.50 14.14 12.42
N LEU A 159 -3.68 14.72 11.54
CA LEU A 159 -2.61 14.00 10.83
C LEU A 159 -1.55 13.49 11.79
N GLU A 160 -1.20 14.27 12.81
CA GLU A 160 -0.27 13.82 13.83
C GLU A 160 -0.85 12.66 14.66
N LEU A 161 -2.13 12.72 15.04
CA LEU A 161 -2.82 11.58 15.66
C LEU A 161 -2.76 10.33 14.76
N PHE A 162 -2.97 10.49 13.46
CA PHE A 162 -2.86 9.37 12.51
C PHE A 162 -1.44 8.80 12.48
N LYS A 163 -0.41 9.65 12.35
CA LYS A 163 1.00 9.24 12.39
C LYS A 163 1.34 8.50 13.69
N LYS A 164 0.90 9.02 14.84
CA LYS A 164 1.11 8.36 16.14
C LYS A 164 0.36 7.04 16.27
N THR A 165 -0.81 6.92 15.65
CA THR A 165 -1.55 5.66 15.57
C THR A 165 -0.79 4.65 14.69
N MET A 166 -0.20 5.09 13.57
CA MET A 166 0.69 4.26 12.76
C MET A 166 1.91 3.81 13.56
N ASP A 167 2.54 4.70 14.35
CA ASP A 167 3.67 4.34 15.23
C ASP A 167 3.28 3.15 16.14
N LEU A 168 2.14 3.25 16.84
CA LEU A 168 1.64 2.17 17.69
C LEU A 168 1.40 0.86 16.92
N VAL A 169 0.77 0.93 15.74
CA VAL A 169 0.51 -0.26 14.91
C VAL A 169 1.81 -0.90 14.44
N MET A 170 2.78 -0.12 13.98
CA MET A 170 4.04 -0.61 13.43
C MET A 170 4.99 -1.16 14.50
N GLU A 171 4.92 -0.64 15.73
CA GLU A 171 5.70 -1.12 16.88
C GLU A 171 5.07 -2.35 17.55
N SER A 172 3.77 -2.59 17.34
CA SER A 172 3.07 -3.75 17.90
C SER A 172 3.48 -5.07 17.21
N GLU A 173 3.48 -6.17 17.97
CA GLU A 173 3.82 -7.50 17.44
C GLU A 173 2.73 -8.05 16.50
N ASN A 174 1.46 -7.75 16.80
CA ASN A 174 0.29 -8.24 16.08
C ASN A 174 -0.23 -7.27 15.01
N GLY A 175 0.39 -6.10 14.86
CA GLY A 175 -0.03 -5.07 13.91
C GLY A 175 -1.33 -4.37 14.30
N MET A 176 -1.59 -4.20 15.59
CA MET A 176 -2.81 -3.58 16.14
C MET A 176 -2.48 -2.54 17.21
N ALA A 177 -3.30 -1.50 17.32
CA ALA A 177 -3.19 -0.48 18.35
C ALA A 177 -4.51 -0.37 19.14
N SER A 178 -4.41 -0.46 20.46
CA SER A 178 -5.59 -0.38 21.32
C SER A 178 -6.15 1.05 21.37
N SER A 179 -7.48 1.16 21.43
CA SER A 179 -8.18 2.44 21.63
C SER A 179 -7.65 3.19 22.85
N THR A 180 -7.32 2.48 23.92
CA THR A 180 -6.76 3.05 25.15
C THR A 180 -5.39 3.67 24.93
N ASP A 181 -4.50 3.00 24.19
CA ASP A 181 -3.16 3.52 23.90
C ASP A 181 -3.24 4.77 23.03
N ILE A 182 -4.11 4.72 22.01
CA ILE A 182 -4.32 5.87 21.13
C ILE A 182 -4.89 7.06 21.91
N LEU A 183 -5.87 6.84 22.79
CA LEU A 183 -6.46 7.91 23.61
C LEU A 183 -5.49 8.53 24.61
N ASN A 184 -4.45 7.81 25.01
CA ASN A 184 -3.41 8.32 25.90
C ASN A 184 -2.41 9.24 25.18
N LEU A 185 -2.44 9.27 23.85
CA LEU A 185 -1.67 10.22 23.05
C LEU A 185 -2.29 11.62 23.03
N ALA A 186 -3.57 11.77 23.38
CA ALA A 186 -4.35 13.00 23.21
C ALA A 186 -3.67 14.28 23.77
N ASP A 187 -2.98 14.14 24.91
CA ASP A 187 -2.28 15.24 25.59
C ASP A 187 -0.83 15.47 25.11
N GLN A 188 -0.33 14.58 24.25
CA GLN A 188 1.02 14.58 23.67
C GLN A 188 1.03 15.10 22.22
N LEU A 189 -0.15 15.40 21.66
CA LEU A 189 -0.30 15.90 20.30
C LEU A 189 0.10 17.38 20.18
N GLU A 190 0.82 17.68 19.11
CA GLU A 190 1.28 18.98 18.64
C GLU A 190 0.73 19.26 17.22
N PRO A 191 0.44 20.52 16.85
CA PRO A 191 0.64 21.75 17.63
C PRO A 191 -0.44 21.98 18.70
N LYS A 192 -1.47 21.13 18.78
CA LYS A 192 -2.62 21.32 19.66
C LYS A 192 -3.05 20.00 20.28
N LYS A 193 -3.21 20.00 21.60
CA LYS A 193 -3.79 18.87 22.33
C LYS A 193 -5.26 18.65 21.96
N MET A 194 -5.67 17.39 21.90
CA MET A 194 -7.06 17.01 21.65
C MET A 194 -7.72 16.49 22.92
N LYS A 195 -9.04 16.65 23.04
CA LYS A 195 -9.79 15.95 24.09
C LYS A 195 -9.96 14.48 23.69
N LYS A 196 -10.02 13.55 24.66
CA LYS A 196 -10.27 12.12 24.38
C LYS A 196 -11.50 11.89 23.49
N LYS A 197 -12.60 12.60 23.75
CA LYS A 197 -13.82 12.55 22.93
C LYS A 197 -13.60 13.03 21.48
N GLU A 198 -12.70 14.00 21.28
CA GLU A 198 -12.34 14.49 19.94
C GLU A 198 -11.48 13.45 19.21
N VAL A 199 -10.53 12.82 19.90
CA VAL A 199 -9.74 11.69 19.37
C VAL A 199 -10.64 10.55 18.91
N GLU A 200 -11.63 10.14 19.74
CA GLU A 200 -12.60 9.11 19.35
C GLU A 200 -13.35 9.48 18.05
N GLN A 201 -13.78 10.74 17.91
CA GLN A 201 -14.48 11.20 16.71
C GLN A 201 -13.57 11.19 15.47
N VAL A 202 -12.29 11.55 15.62
CA VAL A 202 -11.31 11.49 14.53
C VAL A 202 -11.03 10.04 14.12
N LEU A 203 -10.87 9.12 15.08
CA LEU A 203 -10.69 7.69 14.80
C LEU A 203 -11.88 7.11 14.03
N GLN A 204 -13.11 7.46 14.41
CA GLN A 204 -14.30 7.01 13.68
C GLN A 204 -14.34 7.54 12.24
N ARG A 205 -13.85 8.77 11.99
CA ARG A 205 -13.70 9.27 10.62
C ARG A 205 -12.64 8.51 9.83
N PHE A 206 -11.48 8.20 10.43
CA PHE A 206 -10.49 7.36 9.79
C PHE A 206 -11.06 5.98 9.42
N VAL A 207 -11.93 5.40 10.24
CA VAL A 207 -12.61 4.14 9.92
C VAL A 207 -13.63 4.33 8.79
N GLN A 208 -14.45 5.38 8.86
CA GLN A 208 -15.45 5.68 7.83
C GLN A 208 -14.83 5.89 6.45
N GLU A 209 -13.67 6.56 6.40
CA GLU A 209 -12.91 6.81 5.18
C GLU A 209 -11.97 5.68 4.80
N GLN A 210 -12.01 4.55 5.52
CA GLN A 210 -11.21 3.36 5.25
C GLN A 210 -9.70 3.64 5.31
N TRP A 211 -9.24 4.47 6.23
CA TRP A 211 -7.82 4.57 6.62
C TRP A 211 -7.46 3.55 7.70
N LEU A 212 -8.38 3.30 8.63
CA LEU A 212 -8.26 2.30 9.69
C LEU A 212 -9.42 1.30 9.63
N CYS A 213 -9.21 0.11 10.19
CA CYS A 213 -10.29 -0.79 10.56
C CYS A 213 -10.32 -0.92 12.08
N GLU A 214 -11.52 -0.95 12.67
CA GLU A 214 -11.71 -1.15 14.12
C GLU A 214 -12.37 -2.50 14.39
N ARG A 215 -11.86 -3.21 15.41
CA ARG A 215 -12.38 -4.49 15.91
C ARG A 215 -12.21 -4.54 17.42
N GLU A 216 -13.32 -4.59 18.15
CA GLU A 216 -13.31 -4.81 19.61
C GLU A 216 -12.42 -3.82 20.39
N GLY A 217 -12.34 -2.57 19.93
CA GLY A 217 -11.51 -1.54 20.52
C GLY A 217 -10.05 -1.54 20.07
N GLU A 218 -9.66 -2.41 19.13
CA GLU A 218 -8.34 -2.44 18.47
C GLU A 218 -8.44 -1.83 17.07
N TYR A 219 -7.39 -1.11 16.66
CA TYR A 219 -7.29 -0.48 15.36
C TYR A 219 -6.14 -1.06 14.54
N ILE A 220 -6.39 -1.29 13.26
CA ILE A 220 -5.39 -1.74 12.28
C ILE A 220 -5.40 -0.83 11.07
N LEU A 221 -4.30 -0.81 10.30
CA LEU A 221 -4.30 -0.11 9.02
C LEU A 221 -5.18 -0.86 8.02
N SER A 222 -6.05 -0.12 7.32
CA SER A 222 -6.87 -0.71 6.27
C SER A 222 -5.99 -1.12 5.07
N THR A 223 -6.55 -1.97 4.20
CA THR A 223 -5.89 -2.32 2.92
C THR A 223 -5.62 -1.08 2.07
N ARG A 224 -6.56 -0.12 2.05
CA ARG A 224 -6.43 1.15 1.33
C ARG A 224 -5.25 1.96 1.85
N CYS A 225 -5.12 2.08 3.17
CA CYS A 225 -4.03 2.80 3.82
C CYS A 225 -2.68 2.21 3.44
N ILE A 226 -2.52 0.89 3.57
CA ILE A 226 -1.26 0.19 3.25
C ILE A 226 -0.89 0.39 1.78
N MET A 227 -1.86 0.30 0.87
CA MET A 227 -1.63 0.49 -0.57
C MET A 227 -1.26 1.94 -0.92
N GLU A 228 -2.02 2.92 -0.41
CA GLU A 228 -1.79 4.33 -0.73
C GLU A 228 -0.52 4.89 -0.07
N LEU A 229 -0.14 4.38 1.11
CA LEU A 229 1.02 4.86 1.88
C LEU A 229 2.22 3.90 1.86
N GLU A 230 2.25 2.90 0.97
CA GLU A 230 3.30 1.87 0.95
C GLU A 230 4.71 2.48 0.96
N GLN A 231 4.95 3.46 0.09
CA GLN A 231 6.26 4.13 -0.03
C GLN A 231 6.61 4.93 1.23
N TYR A 232 5.64 5.64 1.82
CA TYR A 232 5.82 6.37 3.07
C TYR A 232 6.16 5.41 4.21
N ILE A 233 5.42 4.30 4.33
CA ILE A 233 5.62 3.29 5.37
C ILE A 233 7.02 2.69 5.26
N ARG A 234 7.45 2.31 4.05
CA ARG A 234 8.81 1.78 3.79
C ARG A 234 9.88 2.78 4.20
N ASN A 235 9.71 4.05 3.86
CA ASN A 235 10.72 5.07 4.13
C ASN A 235 10.78 5.44 5.62
N MET A 236 9.66 5.46 6.33
CA MET A 236 9.60 5.92 7.72
C MET A 236 9.86 4.83 8.74
N TYR A 237 9.47 3.59 8.43
CA TYR A 237 9.55 2.46 9.35
C TYR A 237 10.53 1.39 8.84
N GLN A 238 11.63 1.81 8.19
CA GLN A 238 12.60 0.92 7.54
C GLN A 238 13.07 -0.26 8.40
N GLU A 239 13.24 -0.05 9.71
CA GLU A 239 13.72 -1.08 10.63
C GLU A 239 12.61 -2.02 11.13
N LEU A 240 11.36 -1.55 11.13
CA LEU A 240 10.19 -2.27 11.65
C LEU A 240 9.46 -3.03 10.54
N VAL A 241 9.40 -2.45 9.33
CA VAL A 241 8.71 -3.04 8.19
C VAL A 241 9.34 -4.37 7.82
N LYS A 242 8.49 -5.40 7.74
CA LYS A 242 8.83 -6.69 7.15
C LYS A 242 8.04 -6.87 5.86
N GLU A 243 8.62 -7.62 4.93
CA GLU A 243 7.93 -8.06 3.73
C GLU A 243 7.48 -9.51 3.91
N CYS A 244 6.30 -9.81 3.37
CA CYS A 244 5.82 -11.17 3.31
C CYS A 244 6.71 -12.02 2.39
N ASN A 245 7.22 -13.14 2.89
CA ASN A 245 8.08 -14.04 2.11
C ASN A 245 7.36 -14.73 0.93
N ILE A 246 6.04 -14.55 0.77
CA ILE A 246 5.25 -15.17 -0.32
C ILE A 246 4.86 -14.15 -1.39
N CYS A 247 4.32 -12.99 -0.99
CA CYS A 247 3.83 -11.99 -1.93
C CYS A 247 4.75 -10.77 -2.08
N HIS A 248 5.78 -10.65 -1.24
CA HIS A 248 6.76 -9.54 -1.22
C HIS A 248 6.19 -8.14 -0.95
N ASN A 249 4.91 -8.04 -0.60
CA ASN A 249 4.32 -6.81 -0.09
C ASN A 249 4.64 -6.63 1.40
N ILE A 250 4.52 -5.40 1.89
CA ILE A 250 4.59 -5.09 3.32
C ILE A 250 3.66 -6.02 4.11
N ALA A 251 4.15 -6.54 5.23
CA ALA A 251 3.43 -7.41 6.14
C ALA A 251 3.35 -6.81 7.55
N ILE A 252 2.25 -6.13 7.83
CA ILE A 252 1.96 -5.57 9.16
C ILE A 252 1.42 -6.68 10.07
N GLN A 253 0.45 -7.44 9.58
CA GLN A 253 -0.14 -8.58 10.27
C GLN A 253 0.27 -9.90 9.61
N GLY A 254 0.55 -10.91 10.44
CA GLY A 254 0.92 -12.24 9.97
C GLY A 254 1.68 -13.03 11.00
N GLN A 255 2.17 -14.20 10.57
CA GLN A 255 2.96 -15.10 11.40
C GLN A 255 4.44 -14.98 11.05
N MET A 256 5.28 -15.12 12.06
CA MET A 256 6.74 -15.07 11.92
C MET A 256 7.36 -16.42 12.24
N CYS A 257 8.33 -16.84 11.42
CA CYS A 257 9.12 -18.02 11.72
C CYS A 257 10.01 -17.77 12.93
N GLU A 258 9.91 -18.61 13.97
CA GLU A 258 10.74 -18.49 15.17
C GLU A 258 12.23 -18.72 14.90
N SER A 259 12.57 -19.52 13.87
CA SER A 259 13.96 -19.87 13.59
C SER A 259 14.71 -18.83 12.76
N CYS A 260 14.06 -18.22 11.76
CA CYS A 260 14.72 -17.30 10.82
C CYS A 260 14.09 -15.91 10.73
N GLY A 261 12.98 -15.67 11.43
CA GLY A 261 12.33 -14.36 11.51
C GLY A 261 11.58 -13.91 10.27
N VAL A 262 11.47 -14.74 9.22
CA VAL A 262 10.66 -14.38 8.04
C VAL A 262 9.18 -14.24 8.42
N LYS A 263 8.54 -13.18 7.93
CA LYS A 263 7.12 -12.90 8.15
C LYS A 263 6.30 -13.31 6.95
N ILE A 264 5.10 -13.84 7.17
CA ILE A 264 4.14 -14.22 6.13
C ILE A 264 2.75 -13.77 6.59
N HIS A 265 2.01 -13.05 5.74
CA HIS A 265 0.63 -12.66 6.01
C HIS A 265 -0.24 -13.85 6.37
N TYR A 266 -1.23 -13.69 7.26
CA TYR A 266 -2.17 -14.78 7.59
C TYR A 266 -2.81 -15.38 6.33
N PRO A 267 -3.29 -14.58 5.35
CA PRO A 267 -3.80 -15.12 4.10
C PRO A 267 -2.78 -15.90 3.25
N CYS A 268 -1.52 -15.48 3.27
CA CYS A 268 -0.45 -16.15 2.55
C CYS A 268 -0.10 -17.50 3.21
N VAL A 269 -0.05 -17.55 4.54
CA VAL A 269 0.16 -18.79 5.31
C VAL A 269 -0.93 -19.80 4.96
N ALA A 270 -2.19 -19.40 5.09
CA ALA A 270 -3.33 -20.28 4.83
C ALA A 270 -3.33 -20.86 3.41
N ARG A 271 -3.01 -20.04 2.40
CA ARG A 271 -2.90 -20.50 1.00
C ARG A 271 -1.67 -21.37 0.75
N TYR A 272 -0.53 -21.02 1.32
CA TYR A 272 0.74 -21.71 1.07
C TYR A 272 0.78 -23.10 1.73
N PHE A 273 0.25 -23.21 2.95
CA PHE A 273 0.20 -24.45 3.73
C PHE A 273 -1.09 -25.25 3.55
N GLN A 274 -2.01 -24.80 2.68
CA GLN A 274 -3.27 -25.48 2.41
C GLN A 274 -3.04 -26.96 2.06
N GLY A 275 -3.68 -27.85 2.83
CA GLY A 275 -3.61 -29.30 2.62
C GLY A 275 -2.28 -29.96 3.00
N ARG A 276 -1.35 -29.25 3.65
CA ARG A 276 -0.09 -29.84 4.15
C ARG A 276 -0.26 -30.31 5.59
N SER A 277 0.14 -31.56 5.86
CA SER A 277 0.15 -32.14 7.21
C SER A 277 1.34 -31.70 8.06
N GLU A 278 2.47 -31.38 7.41
CA GLU A 278 3.71 -30.94 8.05
C GLU A 278 4.15 -29.61 7.41
N PRO A 279 3.64 -28.47 7.90
CA PRO A 279 4.01 -27.17 7.35
C PRO A 279 5.46 -26.83 7.74
N CYS A 280 6.27 -26.47 6.74
CA CYS A 280 7.66 -26.03 6.92
C CYS A 280 7.89 -24.63 6.34
N CYS A 281 8.67 -23.81 7.04
CA CYS A 281 9.03 -22.46 6.64
C CYS A 281 9.61 -22.44 5.21
N PRO A 282 9.10 -21.59 4.29
CA PRO A 282 9.58 -21.52 2.91
C PRO A 282 11.01 -21.01 2.77
N SER A 283 11.58 -20.39 3.82
CA SER A 283 12.93 -19.83 3.81
C SER A 283 13.98 -20.77 4.41
N CYS A 284 13.73 -21.30 5.62
CA CYS A 284 14.70 -22.12 6.35
C CYS A 284 14.34 -23.62 6.45
N ASN A 285 13.18 -24.02 5.91
CA ASN A 285 12.67 -25.40 5.93
C ASN A 285 12.47 -26.01 7.34
N GLN A 286 12.48 -25.20 8.40
CA GLN A 286 12.12 -25.65 9.75
C GLN A 286 10.60 -25.77 9.90
N PHE A 287 10.16 -26.61 10.85
CA PHE A 287 8.74 -26.79 11.14
C PHE A 287 8.06 -25.45 11.46
N TRP A 288 6.86 -25.25 10.94
CA TRP A 288 6.05 -24.06 11.20
C TRP A 288 5.20 -24.28 12.45
N PRO A 289 5.52 -23.64 13.58
CA PRO A 289 4.92 -23.99 14.87
C PRO A 289 3.50 -23.44 15.04
N HIS A 290 3.09 -22.50 14.18
CA HIS A 290 1.82 -21.79 14.30
C HIS A 290 0.67 -22.58 13.66
N GLU A 291 -0.53 -22.43 14.24
CA GLU A 291 -1.76 -22.92 13.62
C GLU A 291 -1.99 -22.22 12.27
N ILE A 292 -2.36 -23.00 11.25
CA ILE A 292 -2.60 -22.48 9.90
C ILE A 292 -3.99 -21.82 9.89
N PRO A 293 -4.09 -20.51 9.59
CA PRO A 293 -5.38 -19.82 9.60
C PRO A 293 -6.33 -20.40 8.55
N GLU A 294 -7.62 -20.45 8.88
CA GLU A 294 -8.67 -20.75 7.90
C GLU A 294 -9.14 -19.44 7.26
N ILE A 295 -8.85 -19.22 5.97
CA ILE A 295 -9.53 -18.14 5.23
C ILE A 295 -10.80 -18.71 4.63
N GLN A 296 -11.92 -18.04 4.90
CA GLN A 296 -13.13 -18.19 4.09
C GLN A 296 -12.87 -17.61 2.70
N THR A 297 -12.21 -18.37 1.82
CA THR A 297 -12.31 -18.07 0.40
C THR A 297 -13.78 -18.14 0.05
N ALA A 298 -14.38 -17.02 -0.36
CA ALA A 298 -15.67 -17.03 -1.02
C ALA A 298 -15.53 -17.77 -2.37
N THR A 299 -15.42 -19.10 -2.32
CA THR A 299 -15.81 -19.95 -3.42
C THR A 299 -17.29 -19.69 -3.61
N LEU A 300 -17.64 -19.03 -4.70
CA LEU A 300 -18.98 -19.07 -5.26
C LEU A 300 -19.33 -20.54 -5.51
N SER A 301 -19.86 -21.22 -4.49
CA SER A 301 -20.53 -22.49 -4.66
C SER A 301 -21.84 -22.19 -5.39
N MET A 302 -21.75 -22.11 -6.71
CA MET A 302 -22.92 -22.23 -7.56
C MET A 302 -23.61 -23.55 -7.20
N PRO A 303 -24.89 -23.53 -6.76
CA PRO A 303 -25.62 -24.78 -6.61
C PRO A 303 -25.72 -25.47 -7.99
N PRO A 304 -25.65 -26.82 -8.04
CA PRO A 304 -25.78 -27.54 -9.31
C PRO A 304 -27.12 -27.19 -9.97
N PRO A 305 -27.18 -27.09 -11.30
CA PRO A 305 -28.40 -26.73 -12.00
C PRO A 305 -29.49 -27.75 -11.69
N ALA A 306 -30.64 -27.26 -11.24
CA ALA A 306 -31.80 -28.09 -10.96
C ALA A 306 -32.22 -28.85 -12.22
N THR A 307 -32.15 -30.19 -12.15
CA THR A 307 -32.62 -31.08 -13.20
C THR A 307 -34.10 -30.83 -13.45
N THR A 308 -34.42 -30.22 -14.60
CA THR A 308 -35.81 -29.98 -15.00
C THR A 308 -36.48 -31.33 -15.25
N GLN A 309 -37.37 -31.74 -14.34
CA GLN A 309 -38.22 -32.90 -14.57
C GLN A 309 -39.18 -32.58 -15.72
N ARG A 310 -39.00 -33.30 -16.83
CA ARG A 310 -39.85 -33.26 -18.01
C ARG A 310 -41.26 -33.70 -17.64
N ALA A 311 -42.19 -32.75 -17.55
CA ALA A 311 -43.60 -33.03 -17.32
C ALA A 311 -44.16 -33.93 -18.43
N LYS A 312 -44.55 -35.16 -18.06
CA LYS A 312 -45.33 -36.05 -18.92
C LYS A 312 -46.70 -35.42 -19.14
N ARG A 313 -46.96 -34.89 -20.35
CA ARG A 313 -48.32 -34.59 -20.82
C ARG A 313 -49.12 -35.89 -20.83
N ARG A 314 -50.11 -36.00 -19.94
CA ARG A 314 -51.17 -37.01 -20.05
C ARG A 314 -52.11 -36.53 -21.17
N HIS A 315 -52.13 -37.27 -22.27
CA HIS A 315 -53.25 -37.24 -23.22
C HIS A 315 -54.50 -37.74 -22.49
N ARG A 316 -55.59 -36.99 -22.59
CA ARG A 316 -56.93 -37.43 -22.18
C ARG A 316 -57.71 -37.67 -23.47
N GLU A 317 -58.16 -38.91 -23.64
CA GLU A 317 -59.22 -39.32 -24.56
C GLU A 317 -60.56 -38.69 -24.16
#